data_AF-A0A5A7TIH0-F1
#
_entry.id   AF-A0A5A7TIH0-F1
#
_cell.length_a   1.000
_cell.length_b   1.000
_cell.length_c   1.000
_cell.angle_alpha   90.00
_cell.angle_beta   90.00
_cell.angle_gamma   90.00
#
_symmetry.space_group_name_H-M   'P 1'
#
loop_
_entity.id
_entity.type
_entity.pdbx_description
1 polymer ?
#
loop_
_entity_poly.entity_id
_entity_poly.type
_entity_poly.pdbx_seq_one_letter_code
_entity_poly.pdbx_strand_id
1 'polypeptide(L)' 'MCSNARALNLQTFRGISEDKYYPSTYCEAKRDEFLGLKQGSLSVAEYERKYTELSRYIDVIVASESDKC' A
#
# COMPACT_ATOMS: atom_id res chain seq x y z
N MET A 1 -18.96 -26.66 24.44
CA MET A 1 -18.68 -26.47 23.00
C MET A 1 -19.86 -25.74 22.38
N CYS A 2 -19.64 -24.53 21.84
CA CYS A 2 -20.22 -23.99 20.61
C CYS A 2 -19.88 -22.51 20.46
N SER A 3 -19.01 -22.24 19.48
CA SER A 3 -18.79 -21.00 18.71
C SER A 3 -18.84 -19.66 19.43
N ASN A 4 -17.66 -19.21 19.85
CA ASN A 4 -17.36 -17.79 19.93
C ASN A 4 -17.36 -17.23 18.50
N ALA A 5 -18.52 -16.71 18.08
CA ALA A 5 -18.74 -16.18 16.75
C ALA A 5 -17.88 -14.92 16.55
N ARG A 6 -16.68 -15.14 16.01
CA ARG A 6 -15.96 -14.26 15.07
C ARG A 6 -16.00 -12.77 15.44
N ALA A 7 -15.39 -12.42 16.58
CA ALA A 7 -14.78 -11.10 16.67
C ALA A 7 -13.59 -11.10 15.68
N LEU A 8 -13.84 -10.75 14.42
CA LEU A 8 -12.78 -10.35 13.50
C LEU A 8 -12.12 -9.14 14.15
N ASN A 9 -10.96 -9.34 14.78
CA ASN A 9 -10.13 -8.25 15.27
C ASN A 9 -9.89 -7.28 14.09
N LEU A 10 -9.96 -5.97 14.34
CA LEU A 10 -9.73 -4.93 13.34
C LEU A 10 -8.41 -5.15 12.58
N GLN A 11 -7.39 -5.69 13.26
CA GLN A 11 -6.11 -6.04 12.69
C GLN A 11 -6.17 -7.27 11.78
N THR A 12 -6.97 -8.29 12.12
CA THR A 12 -7.22 -9.44 11.25
C THR A 12 -8.02 -9.04 10.01
N PHE A 13 -9.02 -8.18 10.17
CA PHE A 13 -9.78 -7.63 9.04
C PHE A 13 -8.88 -6.80 8.13
N ARG A 14 -8.04 -5.94 8.71
CA ARG A 14 -7.06 -5.15 7.98
C ARG A 14 -6.11 -6.04 7.18
N GLY A 15 -5.48 -7.04 7.81
CA GLY A 15 -4.57 -7.95 7.11
C GLY A 15 -5.22 -8.74 5.98
N ILE A 16 -6.43 -9.29 6.19
CA ILE A 16 -7.17 -10.02 5.14
C ILE A 16 -7.59 -9.08 4.00
N SER A 17 -7.97 -7.84 4.31
CA SER A 17 -8.35 -6.85 3.31
C SER A 17 -7.13 -6.36 2.52
N GLU A 18 -6.02 -6.08 3.19
CA GLU A 18 -4.78 -5.65 2.55
C GLU A 18 -4.25 -6.75 1.62
N ASP A 19 -4.18 -8.00 2.06
CA ASP A 19 -3.70 -9.10 1.20
C ASP A 19 -4.60 -9.33 -0.03
N LYS A 20 -5.92 -9.23 0.14
CA LYS A 20 -6.89 -9.45 -0.94
C LYS A 20 -6.92 -8.32 -1.98
N TYR A 21 -6.77 -7.07 -1.56
CA TYR A 21 -6.95 -5.90 -2.43
C TYR A 21 -5.64 -5.20 -2.79
N TYR A 22 -4.60 -5.35 -1.97
CA TYR A 22 -3.29 -4.74 -2.09
C TYR A 22 -2.18 -5.78 -1.83
N PRO A 23 -2.09 -6.82 -2.67
CA PRO A 23 -1.04 -7.83 -2.52
C PRO A 23 0.34 -7.17 -2.60
N SER A 24 1.32 -7.73 -1.86
CA SER A 24 2.70 -7.22 -1.79
C SER A 24 3.31 -6.91 -3.16
N THR A 25 3.07 -7.80 -4.13
CA THR A 25 3.56 -7.68 -5.51
C THR A 25 3.00 -6.47 -6.25
N TYR A 26 1.75 -6.09 -5.97
CA TYR A 26 1.14 -4.87 -6.51
C TYR A 26 1.76 -3.62 -5.90
N CYS A 27 1.97 -3.63 -4.58
CA CYS A 27 2.63 -2.54 -3.88
C CYS A 27 4.08 -2.37 -4.34
N GLU A 28 4.82 -3.45 -4.57
CA GLU A 28 6.15 -3.47 -5.17
C GLU A 28 6.16 -2.85 -6.57
N ALA A 29 5.26 -3.30 -7.46
CA ALA A 29 5.16 -2.75 -8.80
C ALA A 29 4.85 -1.24 -8.80
N LYS A 30 3.98 -0.78 -7.88
CA LYS A 30 3.68 0.65 -7.71
C LYS A 30 4.87 1.45 -7.18
N ARG A 31 5.70 0.86 -6.32
CA ARG A 31 6.98 1.47 -5.89
C ARG A 31 7.96 1.60 -7.04
N ASP A 32 8.12 0.56 -7.85
CA ASP A 32 9.00 0.61 -9.02
C ASP A 32 8.52 1.66 -10.04
N GLU A 33 7.20 1.77 -10.22
CA GLU A 33 6.57 2.82 -11.02
C GLU A 33 6.91 4.22 -10.48
N PHE A 34 6.86 4.41 -9.15
CA PHE A 34 7.24 5.67 -8.52
C PHE A 34 8.73 6.00 -8.71
N LEU A 35 9.62 5.04 -8.47
CA LEU A 35 11.07 5.22 -8.64
C LEU A 35 11.44 5.54 -10.09
N GLY A 36 10.70 4.98 -11.05
CA GLY A 36 10.84 5.29 -12.47
C GLY A 36 10.11 6.55 -12.93
N LEU A 37 9.29 7.19 -12.07
CA LEU A 37 8.42 8.28 -12.46
C LEU A 37 9.23 9.54 -12.80
N LYS A 38 9.27 9.86 -14.08
CA LYS A 38 9.83 11.11 -14.62
C LYS A 38 8.71 11.93 -15.22
N GLN A 39 8.81 13.26 -15.15
CA GLN A 39 7.80 14.15 -15.72
C GLN A 39 7.66 13.93 -17.24
N GLY A 40 8.78 13.82 -17.96
CA GLY A 40 8.76 13.53 -19.39
C GLY A 40 7.90 14.52 -20.18
N SER A 41 6.87 14.00 -20.87
CA SER A 41 5.88 14.77 -21.62
C SER A 41 4.62 15.12 -20.82
N LEU A 42 4.52 14.73 -19.55
CA LEU A 42 3.36 15.04 -18.70
C LEU A 42 3.33 16.53 -18.36
N SER A 43 2.12 17.11 -18.30
CA SER A 43 1.95 18.40 -17.68
C SER A 43 2.29 18.33 -16.19
N VAL A 44 2.63 19.47 -15.59
CA VAL A 44 2.98 19.56 -14.16
C VAL A 44 1.86 18.98 -13.29
N ALA A 45 0.59 19.30 -13.61
CA ALA A 45 -0.57 18.81 -12.87
C ALA A 45 -0.77 17.29 -12.98
N GLU A 46 -0.53 16.70 -14.16
CA GLU A 46 -0.61 15.25 -14.34
C GLU A 46 0.51 14.51 -13.61
N TYR A 47 1.72 15.07 -13.64
CA TYR A 47 2.86 14.53 -12.91
C TYR A 47 2.63 14.60 -11.40
N GLU A 48 2.20 15.75 -10.88
CA GLU A 48 1.89 15.94 -9.46
C GLU A 48 0.81 14.96 -8.97
N ARG A 49 -0.24 14.77 -9.77
CA ARG A 49 -1.30 13.79 -9.47
C ARG A 49 -0.74 12.38 -9.38
N LYS A 50 0.06 11.94 -10.37
CA LYS A 50 0.70 10.61 -10.35
C LYS A 50 1.67 10.45 -9.18
N TYR A 51 2.46 11.48 -8.91
CA TYR A 51 3.41 11.49 -7.80
C TYR A 51 2.68 11.32 -6.45
N THR A 52 1.61 12.08 -6.22
CA THR A 52 0.82 12.02 -4.98
C THR A 52 0.07 10.69 -4.81
N GLU A 53 -0.37 10.08 -5.91
CA GLU A 53 -1.00 8.75 -5.88
C GLU A 53 0.01 7.67 -5.51
N LEU A 54 1.17 7.68 -6.17
CA LEU A 54 2.20 6.67 -6.02
C LEU A 54 3.00 6.82 -4.72
N SER A 55 3.12 8.03 -4.16
CA SER A 55 3.83 8.27 -2.89
C SER A 55 3.20 7.52 -1.71
N ARG A 56 1.90 7.20 -1.78
CA ARG A 56 1.17 6.45 -0.75
C ARG A 56 1.67 5.00 -0.58
N TYR A 57 2.34 4.46 -1.59
CA TYR A 57 2.90 3.10 -1.55
C TYR A 57 4.32 3.05 -0.96
N ILE A 58 4.92 4.20 -0.65
CA ILE A 58 6.25 4.28 -0.03
C ILE A 58 6.14 4.15 1.49
N ASP A 59 5.10 4.73 2.10
CA ASP A 59 4.89 4.71 3.56
C ASP A 59 4.61 3.31 4.12
N VAL A 60 4.23 2.34 3.27
CA VAL A 60 4.09 0.92 3.65
C VAL A 60 5.43 0.33 4.14
N ILE A 61 6.56 0.93 3.77
CA ILE A 61 7.90 0.53 4.25
C ILE A 61 8.13 0.97 5.70
N VAL A 62 7.74 2.19 6.07
CA VAL A 62 8.01 2.72 7.42
C VAL A 62 7.22 1.97 8.48
N ALA A 63 5.96 1.63 8.19
CA ALA A 63 5.14 0.82 9.09
C ALA A 63 5.66 -0.62 9.22
N SER A 64 6.15 -1.24 8.12
CA SER A 64 6.64 -2.61 8.13
C SER A 64 8.07 -2.77 8.68
N GLU A 65 8.90 -1.71 8.68
CA GLU A 65 10.18 -1.70 9.40
C GLU A 65 10.03 -1.38 10.90
N SER A 66 9.00 -0.62 11.30
CA SER A 66 8.75 -0.32 12.72
C SER A 66 8.21 -1.49 13.56
N ASP A 67 7.80 -2.60 12.92
CA ASP A 67 7.40 -3.85 13.60
C ASP A 67 8.59 -4.81 13.86
N LYS A 68 9.85 -4.35 13.73
CA LYS A 68 11.07 -5.14 13.98
C LYS A 68 11.83 -4.77 15.26
N CYS A 69 11.16 -4.23 16.27
CA CYS A 69 11.75 -4.05 17.62
C CYS A 69 11.10 -4.99 18.64
#